data_AF-A0A816TGZ3-F1
#
_entry.id   AF-A0A816TGZ3-F1
#
_cell.length_a   1.000
_cell.length_b   1.000
_cell.length_c   1.000
_cell.angle_alpha   90.00
_cell.angle_beta   90.00
_cell.angle_gamma   90.00
#
_symmetry.space_group_name_H-M   'P 1'
#
loop_
_entity.id
_entity.type
_entity.pdbx_description
1 polymer ?
#
loop_
_entity_poly.entity_id
_entity_poly.type
_entity_poly.pdbx_seq_one_letter_code
_entity_poly.pdbx_strand_id
1 'polypeptide(L)'
;MRVCNKTVDYAFRKAVQGFDIEGKVSTLLLPNDEGFDEETLGGLRRVSSIAPPVFLVYCCADLFRLMVDDMFNELSESLLEDLRMLVGWGKCSFANWNVWLAHLQQAVDMKLEDAFSKDEVYDEYDKPSDEEWVKIETFSRLVGCRNLVIILGPQVFNK
;
A
#
# COMPACT_ATOMS: atom_id res chain seq x y z
N MET A 1 0.28 -3.94 -16.98
CA MET A 1 0.40 -5.40 -17.19
C MET A 1 1.34 -5.94 -16.11
N ARG A 2 0.81 -6.45 -14.98
CA ARG A 2 1.63 -7.08 -13.93
C ARG A 2 1.98 -8.50 -14.38
N VAL A 3 3.26 -8.87 -14.32
CA VAL A 3 3.73 -10.18 -14.74
C VAL A 3 3.30 -11.21 -13.68
N CYS A 4 2.38 -12.11 -14.04
CA CYS A 4 1.94 -13.21 -13.17
C CYS A 4 3.13 -14.06 -12.70
N ASN A 5 3.18 -14.30 -11.40
CA ASN A 5 4.37 -14.69 -10.66
C ASN A 5 4.58 -16.21 -10.58
N LYS A 6 4.48 -16.93 -11.71
CA LYS A 6 4.66 -18.41 -11.75
C LYS A 6 6.02 -18.88 -11.19
N THR A 7 7.02 -18.00 -11.21
CA THR A 7 8.38 -18.27 -10.73
C THR A 7 8.49 -18.29 -9.20
N VAL A 8 7.67 -17.49 -8.48
CA VAL A 8 7.72 -17.40 -7.01
C VAL A 8 7.11 -18.62 -6.34
N ASP A 9 5.99 -19.13 -6.87
CA ASP A 9 5.38 -20.38 -6.41
C ASP A 9 6.34 -21.58 -6.58
N TYR A 10 7.02 -21.69 -7.72
CA TYR A 10 8.01 -22.75 -7.96
C TYR A 10 9.19 -22.69 -6.98
N ALA A 11 9.73 -21.49 -6.71
CA ALA A 11 10.85 -21.31 -5.80
C ALA A 11 10.46 -21.65 -4.34
N PHE A 12 9.28 -21.22 -3.91
CA PHE A 12 8.75 -21.53 -2.59
C PHE A 12 8.56 -23.02 -2.39
N ARG A 13 7.91 -23.71 -3.33
CA ARG A 13 7.73 -25.17 -3.25
C ARG A 13 9.07 -25.90 -3.18
N LYS A 14 10.03 -25.52 -4.03
CA LYS A 14 11.36 -26.12 -4.03
C LYS A 14 12.08 -25.94 -2.69
N ALA A 15 11.91 -24.78 -2.03
CA ALA A 15 12.46 -24.55 -0.70
C ALA A 15 11.78 -25.45 0.35
N VAL A 16 10.45 -25.48 0.39
CA VAL A 16 9.68 -26.31 1.34
C VAL A 16 10.03 -27.80 1.19
N GLN A 17 10.15 -28.28 -0.07
CA GLN A 17 10.59 -29.63 -0.41
C GLN A 17 12.04 -29.86 0.01
N GLY A 18 12.94 -28.92 -0.28
CA GLY A 18 14.36 -29.01 0.05
C GLY A 18 14.64 -29.07 1.56
N PHE A 19 13.73 -28.56 2.39
CA PHE A 19 13.81 -28.64 3.85
C PHE A 19 13.00 -29.81 4.45
N ASP A 20 12.30 -30.60 3.64
CA ASP A 20 11.42 -31.71 4.09
C ASP A 20 10.42 -31.27 5.19
N ILE A 21 9.82 -30.10 5.01
CA ILE A 21 8.85 -29.50 5.95
C ILE A 21 7.43 -29.40 5.40
N GLU A 22 7.16 -29.97 4.23
CA GLU A 22 5.86 -29.93 3.56
C GLU A 22 4.69 -30.33 4.48
N GLY A 23 4.86 -31.41 5.26
CA GLY A 23 3.85 -31.90 6.20
C GLY A 23 3.75 -31.11 7.51
N LYS A 24 4.58 -30.08 7.69
CA LYS A 24 4.63 -29.22 8.88
C LYS A 24 4.02 -27.84 8.62
N VAL A 25 3.64 -27.54 7.38
CA VAL A 25 3.00 -26.28 7.02
C VAL A 25 1.49 -26.40 7.26
N SER A 26 0.97 -25.65 8.23
CA SER A 26 -0.47 -25.61 8.53
C SER A 26 -1.19 -24.42 7.87
N THR A 27 -0.44 -23.34 7.57
CA THR A 27 -1.01 -22.07 7.11
C THR A 27 -0.03 -21.36 6.19
N LEU A 28 -0.54 -20.78 5.11
CA LEU A 28 0.21 -19.92 4.20
C LEU A 28 -0.42 -18.52 4.20
N LEU A 29 0.42 -17.51 4.40
CA LEU A 29 0.03 -16.11 4.24
C LEU A 29 0.31 -15.69 2.81
N LEU A 30 -0.73 -15.30 2.08
CA LEU A 30 -0.62 -14.96 0.67
C LEU A 30 -0.78 -13.45 0.44
N PRO A 31 0.00 -12.85 -0.48
CA PRO A 31 -0.34 -11.57 -1.05
C PRO A 31 -1.63 -11.70 -1.89
N ASN A 32 -2.42 -10.63 -1.95
CA ASN A 32 -3.64 -10.48 -2.72
C ASN A 32 -3.34 -10.08 -4.17
N ASP A 33 -2.34 -10.71 -4.77
CA ASP A 33 -1.98 -10.50 -6.16
C ASP A 33 -2.62 -11.57 -7.06
N GLU A 34 -2.90 -11.22 -8.33
CA GLU A 34 -3.38 -12.19 -9.31
C GLU A 34 -2.38 -13.34 -9.50
N GLY A 35 -2.81 -14.58 -9.23
CA GLY A 35 -2.03 -15.81 -9.43
C GLY A 35 -1.66 -16.59 -8.16
N PHE A 36 -2.14 -16.17 -6.99
CA PHE A 36 -2.06 -16.96 -5.74
C PHE A 36 -3.46 -17.45 -5.34
N ASP A 37 -3.99 -18.42 -6.09
CA ASP A 37 -5.28 -19.06 -5.85
C ASP A 37 -5.14 -20.51 -5.33
N GLU A 38 -6.26 -21.12 -4.93
CA GLU A 38 -6.29 -22.52 -4.48
C GLU A 38 -5.76 -23.49 -5.54
N GLU A 39 -5.94 -23.18 -6.83
CA GLU A 39 -5.53 -24.04 -7.95
C GLU A 39 -4.01 -24.04 -8.11
N THR A 40 -3.39 -22.87 -7.98
CA THR A 40 -1.94 -22.69 -8.08
C THR A 40 -1.25 -23.32 -6.88
N LEU A 41 -1.79 -23.18 -5.66
CA LEU A 41 -1.16 -23.68 -4.43
C LEU A 41 -1.60 -25.09 -4.02
N GLY A 42 -2.50 -25.71 -4.78
CA GLY A 42 -3.03 -27.05 -4.52
C GLY A 42 -1.97 -28.15 -4.38
N GLY A 43 -0.77 -27.94 -4.93
CA GLY A 43 0.37 -28.85 -4.78
C GLY A 43 0.97 -28.94 -3.37
N LEU A 44 0.59 -28.04 -2.45
CA LEU A 44 0.97 -28.10 -1.04
C LEU A 44 -0.06 -28.85 -0.17
N ARG A 45 -1.27 -29.11 -0.69
CA ARG A 45 -2.23 -30.01 -0.04
C ARG A 45 -1.78 -31.45 -0.27
N ARG A 46 -1.17 -32.09 0.74
CA ARG A 46 -0.92 -33.54 0.67
C ARG A 46 -2.26 -34.29 0.60
N VAL A 47 -2.40 -35.15 -0.40
CA VAL A 47 -3.52 -36.10 -0.61
C VAL A 47 -3.41 -37.29 0.36
N SER A 48 -3.13 -37.04 1.64
CA SER A 48 -3.12 -38.07 2.67
C SER A 48 -4.17 -37.70 3.72
N SER A 49 -5.15 -38.58 3.91
CA SER A 49 -6.34 -38.47 4.77
C SER A 49 -6.08 -38.21 6.27
N ILE A 50 -4.84 -37.94 6.67
CA ILE A 50 -4.38 -37.79 8.05
C ILE A 50 -3.87 -36.37 8.35
N ALA A 51 -3.48 -35.59 7.33
CA ALA A 51 -2.94 -34.24 7.55
C ALA A 51 -4.07 -33.18 7.44
N PRO A 52 -4.18 -32.24 8.40
CA PRO A 52 -5.14 -31.15 8.30
C PRO A 52 -4.88 -30.32 7.04
N PRO A 53 -5.94 -29.79 6.39
CA PRO A 53 -5.79 -29.01 5.17
C PRO A 53 -4.96 -27.75 5.45
N VAL A 54 -4.11 -27.36 4.48
CA VAL A 54 -3.43 -26.06 4.53
C VAL A 54 -4.48 -24.97 4.37
N PHE A 55 -4.55 -24.08 5.36
CA PHE A 55 -5.41 -22.90 5.30
C PHE A 55 -4.68 -21.77 4.57
N LEU A 56 -5.35 -21.19 3.58
CA LEU A 56 -4.89 -19.99 2.90
C LEU A 56 -5.46 -18.78 3.65
N VAL A 57 -4.58 -17.90 4.11
CA VAL A 57 -4.96 -16.68 4.80
C VAL A 57 -4.37 -15.52 4.03
N TYR A 58 -5.22 -14.63 3.53
CA TYR A 58 -4.75 -13.42 2.87
C TYR A 58 -4.09 -12.49 3.89
N CYS A 59 -2.96 -11.93 3.49
CA CYS A 59 -2.23 -11.03 4.36
C CYS A 59 -3.02 -9.73 4.52
N CYS A 60 -3.50 -9.45 5.74
CA CYS A 60 -4.18 -8.18 6.03
C CYS A 60 -3.28 -6.98 5.69
N ALA A 61 -1.97 -7.10 5.91
CA ALA A 61 -0.99 -6.10 5.53
C ALA A 61 -1.09 -5.70 4.05
N ASP A 62 -1.25 -6.70 3.20
CA ASP A 62 -1.28 -6.54 1.76
C ASP A 62 -2.65 -6.04 1.28
N LEU A 63 -3.74 -6.43 1.95
CA LEU A 63 -5.05 -5.80 1.74
C LEU A 63 -5.00 -4.30 2.07
N PHE A 64 -4.42 -3.93 3.20
CA PHE A 64 -4.24 -2.53 3.58
C PHE A 64 -3.35 -1.78 2.59
N ARG A 65 -2.28 -2.41 2.11
CA ARG A 65 -1.44 -1.85 1.05
C ARG A 65 -2.24 -1.52 -0.20
N LEU A 66 -2.99 -2.49 -0.73
CA LEU A 66 -3.79 -2.29 -1.95
C LEU A 66 -4.82 -1.17 -1.78
N MET A 67 -5.52 -1.12 -0.64
CA MET A 67 -6.47 -0.04 -0.35
C MET A 67 -5.79 1.34 -0.33
N VAL A 68 -4.58 1.43 0.24
CA VAL A 68 -3.80 2.68 0.29
C VAL A 68 -3.29 3.06 -1.10
N ASP A 69 -2.78 2.11 -1.89
CA ASP A 69 -2.35 2.34 -3.27
C ASP A 69 -3.50 2.88 -4.11
N ASP A 70 -4.67 2.23 -4.07
CA ASP A 70 -5.83 2.62 -4.86
C ASP A 70 -6.29 4.04 -4.49
N MET A 71 -6.40 4.33 -3.19
CA MET A 71 -6.75 5.68 -2.72
C MET A 71 -5.70 6.73 -3.08
N PHE A 72 -4.41 6.40 -3.08
CA PHE A 72 -3.37 7.32 -3.53
C PHE A 72 -3.48 7.61 -5.03
N ASN A 73 -3.76 6.58 -5.83
CA ASN A 73 -3.93 6.70 -7.28
C ASN A 73 -5.21 7.48 -7.67
N GLU A 74 -6.18 7.58 -6.76
CA GLU A 74 -7.35 8.46 -6.94
C GLU A 74 -7.01 9.95 -6.76
N LEU A 75 -5.90 10.28 -6.10
CA LEU A 75 -5.40 11.65 -6.07
C LEU A 75 -4.81 11.98 -7.45
N SER A 76 -5.43 12.94 -8.13
CA SER A 76 -4.97 13.35 -9.46
C SER A 76 -3.56 13.96 -9.38
N GLU A 77 -2.77 13.77 -10.44
CA GLU A 77 -1.45 14.40 -10.54
C GLU A 77 -1.53 15.93 -10.43
N SER A 78 -2.59 16.55 -10.96
CA SER A 78 -2.81 17.98 -10.83
C SER A 78 -3.01 18.40 -9.38
N LEU A 79 -3.84 17.68 -8.62
CA LEU A 79 -4.06 17.97 -7.19
C LEU A 79 -2.76 17.87 -6.38
N LEU A 80 -1.94 16.86 -6.68
CA LEU A 80 -0.64 16.69 -6.02
C LEU A 80 0.34 17.82 -6.37
N GLU A 81 0.31 18.31 -7.61
CA GLU A 81 1.10 19.48 -8.02
C GLU A 81 0.59 20.77 -7.40
N ASP A 82 -0.72 20.97 -7.29
CA ASP A 82 -1.33 22.13 -6.63
C ASP A 82 -0.94 22.17 -5.16
N LEU A 83 -1.06 21.04 -4.45
CA LEU A 83 -0.58 20.91 -3.06
C LEU A 83 0.92 21.16 -2.93
N ARG A 84 1.72 20.67 -3.89
CA ARG A 84 3.17 20.90 -3.92
C ARG A 84 3.48 22.38 -3.99
N MET A 85 2.78 23.11 -4.86
CA MET A 85 2.95 24.55 -5.02
C MET A 85 2.43 25.32 -3.80
N LEU A 86 1.27 24.93 -3.28
CA LEU A 86 0.60 25.56 -2.14
C LEU A 86 1.39 25.46 -0.84
N VAL A 87 1.98 24.30 -0.56
CA VAL A 87 2.80 24.09 0.66
C VAL A 87 4.28 24.37 0.42
N GLY A 88 4.71 24.42 -0.85
CA GLY A 88 6.06 24.83 -1.23
C GLY A 88 7.11 23.72 -1.09
N TRP A 89 6.78 22.47 -1.42
CA TRP A 89 7.76 21.37 -1.42
C TRP A 89 8.35 21.08 -2.81
N GLY A 90 9.54 20.47 -2.82
CA GLY A 90 10.27 20.12 -4.05
C GLY A 90 9.66 18.92 -4.78
N LYS A 91 10.04 18.72 -6.05
CA LYS A 91 9.62 17.52 -6.78
C LYS A 91 10.11 16.26 -6.06
N CYS A 92 9.19 15.34 -5.81
CA CYS A 92 9.48 14.05 -5.20
C CYS A 92 9.17 12.93 -6.19
N SER A 93 10.01 11.90 -6.20
CA SER A 93 9.67 10.65 -6.90
C SER A 93 8.46 10.02 -6.22
N PHE A 94 7.55 9.43 -7.01
CA PHE A 94 6.45 8.62 -6.50
C PHE A 94 6.92 7.44 -5.63
N ALA A 95 8.15 6.96 -5.82
CA ALA A 95 8.74 5.91 -4.99
C ALA A 95 8.99 6.36 -3.53
N ASN A 96 9.04 7.67 -3.26
CA ASN A 96 9.30 8.24 -1.94
C ASN A 96 7.99 8.54 -1.19
N TRP A 97 7.11 7.55 -1.08
CA TRP A 97 5.78 7.67 -0.46
C TRP A 97 5.81 8.27 0.95
N ASN A 98 6.85 7.98 1.74
CA ASN A 98 7.01 8.50 3.09
C ASN A 98 7.25 10.03 3.11
N VAL A 99 7.86 10.56 2.05
CA VAL A 99 8.06 11.99 1.85
C VAL A 99 6.73 12.63 1.43
N TRP A 100 6.00 12.00 0.51
CA TRP A 100 4.64 12.42 0.15
C TRP A 100 3.71 12.48 1.36
N LEU A 101 3.71 11.45 2.21
CA LEU A 101 2.89 11.42 3.41
C LEU A 101 3.21 12.57 4.36
N ALA A 102 4.49 12.85 4.60
CA ALA A 102 4.90 13.95 5.48
C ALA A 102 4.39 15.31 4.96
N HIS A 103 4.46 15.50 3.65
CA HIS A 103 3.99 16.69 2.97
C HIS A 103 2.46 16.82 2.95
N LEU A 104 1.74 15.73 2.69
CA LEU A 104 0.27 15.71 2.78
C LEU A 104 -0.20 15.98 4.22
N GLN A 105 0.48 15.42 5.23
CA GLN A 105 0.19 15.71 6.62
C GLN A 105 0.43 17.19 6.95
N GLN A 106 1.54 17.77 6.46
CA GLN A 106 1.81 19.20 6.61
C GLN A 106 0.70 20.05 5.96
N ALA A 107 0.23 19.68 4.77
CA ALA A 107 -0.86 20.39 4.09
C ALA A 107 -2.15 20.38 4.92
N VAL A 108 -2.49 19.21 5.50
CA VAL A 108 -3.63 19.05 6.39
C VAL A 108 -3.48 19.90 7.65
N ASP A 109 -2.31 19.90 8.27
CA ASP A 109 -2.05 20.68 9.47
C ASP A 109 -2.17 22.20 9.19
N MET A 110 -1.60 22.68 8.08
CA MET A 110 -1.74 24.07 7.64
C MET A 110 -3.19 24.46 7.35
N LYS A 111 -3.97 23.55 6.74
CA LYS A 111 -5.40 23.76 6.52
C LYS A 111 -6.16 23.88 7.85
N LEU A 112 -5.89 22.99 8.81
CA LEU A 112 -6.53 22.99 10.13
C LEU A 112 -6.21 24.26 10.92
N GLU A 113 -5.01 24.79 10.77
CA GLU A 113 -4.59 26.06 11.36
C GLU A 113 -5.13 27.28 10.61
N ASP A 114 -5.87 27.10 9.52
CA ASP A 114 -6.34 28.16 8.62
C ASP A 114 -5.19 29.02 8.06
N ALA A 115 -4.02 28.41 7.84
CA ALA A 115 -2.81 29.11 7.39
C ALA A 115 -2.98 29.72 6.00
N PHE A 116 -3.70 29.04 5.10
CA PHE A 116 -3.91 29.46 3.71
C PHE A 116 -4.86 30.66 3.55
N SER A 117 -5.50 31.10 4.63
CA SER A 117 -6.39 32.27 4.65
C SER A 117 -5.75 33.50 5.31
N LYS A 118 -4.56 33.34 5.91
CA LYS A 118 -3.90 34.38 6.71
C LYS A 118 -2.97 35.29 5.92
N ASP A 119 -2.52 34.85 4.74
CA ASP A 119 -1.55 35.56 3.92
C ASP A 119 -2.05 35.63 2.47
N GLU A 120 -2.04 36.84 1.89
CA GLU A 120 -2.48 37.13 0.53
C GLU A 120 -1.64 36.36 -0.51
N VAL A 121 -0.41 35.94 -0.17
CA VAL A 121 0.43 35.09 -1.03
C VAL A 121 -0.30 33.82 -1.43
N TYR A 122 -1.18 33.27 -0.58
CA TYR A 122 -1.92 32.05 -0.87
C TYR A 122 -3.15 32.26 -1.77
N ASP A 123 -3.55 33.50 -2.04
CA ASP A 123 -4.71 33.79 -2.89
C ASP A 123 -4.41 33.62 -4.39
N GLU A 124 -3.12 33.61 -4.76
CA GLU A 124 -2.67 33.33 -6.13
C GLU A 124 -2.60 31.83 -6.45
N TYR A 125 -2.76 30.95 -5.45
CA TYR A 125 -2.68 29.50 -5.63
C TYR A 125 -4.06 28.86 -5.72
N ASP A 126 -4.18 27.87 -6.60
CA ASP A 126 -5.35 27.00 -6.65
C ASP A 126 -5.42 26.16 -5.35
N LYS A 127 -6.56 26.25 -4.67
CA LYS A 127 -6.82 25.55 -3.41
C LYS A 127 -7.66 24.30 -3.71
N PRO A 128 -7.37 23.14 -3.10
CA PRO A 128 -8.21 21.96 -3.24
C PRO A 128 -9.65 22.24 -2.82
N SER A 129 -10.59 21.60 -3.51
CA SER A 129 -12.01 21.59 -3.14
C SER A 129 -12.25 20.86 -1.82
N ASP A 130 -13.42 21.06 -1.22
CA ASP A 130 -13.81 20.36 0.01
C ASP A 130 -13.76 18.83 -0.14
N GLU A 131 -14.15 18.30 -1.31
CA GLU A 131 -14.09 16.86 -1.59
C GLU A 131 -12.65 16.35 -1.67
N GLU A 132 -11.77 17.09 -2.36
CA GLU A 132 -10.34 16.73 -2.47
C GLU A 132 -9.66 16.77 -1.11
N TRP A 133 -9.98 17.77 -0.29
CA TRP A 133 -9.50 17.82 1.08
C TRP A 133 -9.93 16.60 1.91
N VAL A 134 -11.18 16.14 1.77
CA VAL A 134 -11.64 14.92 2.45
C VAL A 134 -10.81 13.72 2.01
N LYS A 135 -10.45 13.60 0.73
CA LYS A 135 -9.57 12.53 0.22
C LYS A 135 -8.17 12.61 0.83
N ILE A 136 -7.56 13.80 0.84
CA ILE A 136 -6.22 14.04 1.40
C ILE A 136 -6.18 13.73 2.91
N GLU A 137 -7.18 14.19 3.66
CA GLU A 137 -7.30 13.94 5.10
C GLU A 137 -7.50 12.44 5.39
N THR A 138 -8.36 11.78 4.62
CA THR A 138 -8.63 10.34 4.76
C THR A 138 -7.36 9.53 4.47
N PHE A 139 -6.65 9.86 3.39
CA PHE A 139 -5.36 9.26 3.06
C PHE A 139 -4.35 9.44 4.20
N SER A 140 -4.15 10.68 4.65
CA SER A 140 -3.18 11.01 5.70
C SER A 140 -3.48 10.29 7.02
N ARG A 141 -4.77 10.15 7.38
CA ARG A 141 -5.18 9.38 8.58
C ARG A 141 -4.92 7.89 8.44
N LEU A 142 -5.25 7.30 7.29
CA LEU A 142 -5.08 5.86 7.05
C LEU A 142 -3.60 5.47 7.08
N VAL A 143 -2.76 6.23 6.38
CA VAL A 143 -1.32 5.92 6.29
C VAL A 143 -0.54 6.41 7.53
N GLY A 144 -1.00 7.49 8.17
CA GLY A 144 -0.43 8.04 9.41
C GLY A 144 -0.71 7.20 10.66
N CYS A 145 -1.55 6.17 10.57
CA CYS A 145 -1.69 5.17 11.64
C CYS A 145 -0.34 4.46 11.85
N ARG A 146 0.30 4.69 13.01
CA ARG A 146 1.65 4.19 13.35
C ARG A 146 1.84 2.67 13.16
N ASN A 147 0.76 1.90 13.21
CA ASN A 147 0.78 0.46 12.99
C ASN A 147 0.82 0.07 11.49
N LEU A 148 0.42 0.94 10.58
CA LEU A 148 0.45 0.69 9.13
C LEU A 148 1.88 0.83 8.57
N VAL A 149 2.67 1.75 9.11
CA VAL A 149 4.06 2.01 8.66
C VAL A 149 4.99 0.81 8.85
N ILE A 150 4.79 0.02 9.92
CA ILE A 150 5.54 -1.24 10.16
C ILE A 150 5.08 -2.35 9.21
N ILE A 151 3.82 -2.30 8.78
CA ILE A 151 3.16 -3.30 7.95
C ILE A 151 3.48 -3.11 6.46
N LEU A 152 3.63 -1.87 5.99
CA LEU A 152 3.90 -1.58 4.58
C LEU A 152 5.40 -1.68 4.22
N GLY A 153 6.34 -1.41 5.13
CA GLY A 153 7.77 -1.61 4.88
C GLY A 153 8.35 -0.85 3.65
N PRO A 154 9.68 -0.82 3.49
CA PRO A 154 10.36 -0.07 2.42
C PRO A 154 10.30 -0.75 1.03
N GLN A 155 9.70 -1.93 0.91
CA GLN A 155 9.64 -2.71 -0.35
C GLN A 155 8.40 -2.40 -1.19
N VAL A 156 7.47 -1.57 -0.70
CA VAL A 156 6.09 -1.53 -1.20
C VAL A 156 5.84 -0.55 -2.35
N PHE A 157 6.76 0.37 -2.66
CA PHE A 157 6.56 1.36 -3.73
C PHE A 157 7.71 1.47 -4.74
N ASN A 158 8.68 0.56 -4.73
CA ASN A 158 9.66 0.46 -5.82
C ASN A 158 9.00 -0.24 -7.02
N LYS A 159 8.36 0.55 -7.87
CA LYS A 159 8.23 0.25 -9.30
C LYS A 159 8.95 1.31 -10.10
#